data_AF-A0A8J3XU06-F1
#
_entry.id   AF-A0A8J3XU06-F1
#
_cell.length_a   1.000
_cell.length_b   1.000
_cell.length_c   1.000
_cell.angle_alpha   90.00
_cell.angle_beta   90.00
_cell.angle_gamma   90.00
#
_symmetry.space_group_name_H-M   'P 1'
#
loop_
_entity.id
_entity.type
_entity.pdbx_description
1 polymer ?
#
loop_
_entity_poly.entity_id
_entity_poly.type
_entity_poly.pdbx_seq_one_letter_code
_entity_poly.pdbx_strand_id
1 'polypeptide(L)'
;MTHAEWALSALEGHGLDPVTMLDVHALLYCYVEGVAVNLERETQAAAATGLSGDEWIEQQAAAFPVAVDETRRPALFKVFKAVESADGYDLRLDALFTLGLTSLLDGLAAVVERPAS
;
A
#
# COMPACT_ATOMS: atom_id res chain seq x y z
N MET A 1 -9.06 13.91 -15.88
CA MET A 1 -10.51 13.85 -16.20
C MET A 1 -10.90 12.49 -16.80
N THR A 2 -10.21 11.96 -17.81
CA THR A 2 -10.52 10.64 -18.41
C THR A 2 -10.45 9.46 -17.42
N HIS A 3 -9.51 9.47 -16.47
CA HIS A 3 -9.42 8.42 -15.44
C HIS A 3 -10.60 8.40 -14.46
N ALA A 4 -11.10 9.57 -14.06
CA ALA A 4 -12.26 9.67 -13.18
C ALA A 4 -13.52 9.17 -13.89
N GLU A 5 -13.68 9.52 -15.16
CA GLU A 5 -14.78 9.02 -16.01
C GLU A 5 -14.75 7.49 -16.09
N TRP A 6 -13.62 6.88 -16.46
CA TRP A 6 -13.51 5.42 -16.55
C TRP A 6 -13.77 4.70 -15.22
N ALA A 7 -13.27 5.26 -14.12
CA ALA A 7 -13.50 4.69 -12.80
C ALA A 7 -14.98 4.76 -12.39
N LEU A 8 -15.65 5.88 -12.67
CA LEU A 8 -17.06 6.05 -12.35
C LEU A 8 -17.95 5.21 -13.27
N SER A 9 -17.64 5.12 -14.56
CA SER A 9 -18.36 4.24 -15.51
C SER A 9 -18.28 2.76 -15.10
N ALA A 10 -17.19 2.33 -14.47
CA ALA A 10 -17.07 0.96 -13.96
C ALA A 10 -17.96 0.69 -12.73
N LEU A 11 -18.42 1.74 -12.04
CA LEU A 11 -19.32 1.65 -10.88
C LEU A 11 -20.79 1.85 -11.27
N GLU A 12 -21.08 2.34 -12.47
CA GLU A 12 -22.44 2.49 -12.97
C GLU A 12 -23.18 1.15 -13.04
N GLY A 13 -24.48 1.17 -12.75
CA GLY A 13 -25.32 -0.03 -12.82
C GLY A 13 -25.23 -0.96 -11.61
N HIS A 14 -24.34 -0.69 -10.64
CA HIS A 14 -24.22 -1.47 -9.40
C HIS A 14 -25.14 -1.00 -8.26
N GLY A 15 -26.04 -0.05 -8.51
CA GLY A 15 -27.01 0.42 -7.50
C GLY A 15 -26.41 1.29 -6.38
N LEU A 16 -25.16 1.74 -6.55
CA LEU A 16 -24.49 2.64 -5.61
C LEU A 16 -25.09 4.05 -5.69
N ASP A 17 -25.19 4.72 -4.55
CA ASP A 17 -25.54 6.13 -4.53
C ASP A 17 -24.35 6.99 -5.03
N PRO A 18 -24.60 8.18 -5.59
CA PRO A 18 -23.54 9.01 -6.18
C PRO A 18 -22.44 9.44 -5.20
N VAL A 19 -22.74 9.56 -3.91
CA VAL A 19 -21.72 9.91 -2.90
C VAL A 19 -20.79 8.74 -2.69
N THR A 20 -21.34 7.52 -2.55
CA THR A 20 -20.52 6.30 -2.48
C THR A 20 -19.64 6.12 -3.72
N MET A 21 -20.15 6.41 -4.93
CA MET A 21 -19.33 6.32 -6.16
C MET A 21 -18.13 7.28 -6.13
N LEU A 22 -18.31 8.51 -5.65
CA LEU A 22 -17.23 9.48 -5.49
C LEU A 22 -16.23 9.08 -4.41
N ASP A 23 -16.71 8.56 -3.27
CA ASP A 23 -15.86 8.09 -2.18
C ASP A 23 -14.97 6.93 -2.65
N VAL A 24 -15.52 5.98 -3.42
CA VAL A 24 -14.75 4.88 -4.01
C VAL A 24 -13.69 5.39 -4.98
N HIS A 25 -14.04 6.34 -5.86
CA HIS A 25 -13.09 6.95 -6.76
C HIS A 25 -11.95 7.65 -6.00
N ALA A 26 -12.29 8.44 -4.97
CA ALA A 26 -11.32 9.15 -4.15
C ALA A 26 -10.40 8.19 -3.38
N LEU A 27 -10.92 7.08 -2.84
CA LEU A 27 -10.13 6.06 -2.15
C LEU A 27 -9.11 5.41 -3.08
N LEU A 28 -9.52 5.02 -4.28
CA LEU A 28 -8.62 4.44 -5.29
C LEU A 28 -7.54 5.45 -5.71
N TYR A 29 -7.93 6.71 -5.94
CA TYR A 29 -7.01 7.78 -6.29
C TYR A 29 -5.95 8.01 -5.20
N CYS A 30 -6.39 8.18 -3.95
CA CYS A 30 -5.49 8.39 -2.80
C CYS A 30 -4.51 7.23 -2.60
N TYR A 31 -4.96 5.98 -2.80
CA TYR A 31 -4.09 4.82 -2.72
C TYR A 31 -3.00 4.84 -3.80
N VAL A 32 -3.38 5.05 -5.07
CA VAL A 32 -2.44 5.10 -6.20
C VAL A 32 -1.45 6.25 -6.02
N GLU A 33 -1.91 7.43 -5.66
CA GLU A 33 -1.06 8.61 -5.41
C GLU A 33 -0.09 8.36 -4.26
N GLY A 34 -0.57 7.79 -3.14
CA GLY A 34 0.27 7.49 -1.98
C GLY A 34 1.41 6.52 -2.27
N VAL A 35 1.14 5.48 -3.07
CA VAL A 35 2.19 4.53 -3.49
C VAL A 35 3.14 5.17 -4.51
N ALA A 36 2.63 5.94 -5.47
CA ALA A 36 3.44 6.61 -6.49
C ALA A 36 4.43 7.62 -5.88
N VAL A 37 4.00 8.41 -4.89
CA VAL A 37 4.88 9.36 -4.18
C VAL A 37 6.02 8.64 -3.47
N ASN A 38 5.77 7.48 -2.88
CA ASN A 38 6.84 6.69 -2.26
C ASN A 38 7.79 6.07 -3.30
N LEU A 39 7.28 5.61 -4.44
CA LEU A 39 8.10 5.07 -5.53
C LEU A 39 9.02 6.12 -6.15
N GLU A 40 8.51 7.34 -6.35
CA GLU A 40 9.31 8.45 -6.84
C GLU A 40 10.37 8.87 -5.81
N ARG A 41 10.04 8.88 -4.51
CA ARG A 41 11.01 9.13 -3.44
C ARG A 41 12.12 8.10 -3.40
N GLU A 42 11.80 6.82 -3.58
CA GLU A 42 12.80 5.74 -3.63
C GLU A 42 13.71 5.87 -4.86
N THR A 43 13.12 6.17 -6.01
CA THR A 43 13.86 6.41 -7.26
C THR A 43 14.81 7.60 -7.14
N GLN A 44 14.34 8.71 -6.55
CA GLN A 44 15.16 9.89 -6.29
C GLN A 44 16.25 9.64 -5.24
N ALA A 45 15.96 8.87 -4.20
CA ALA A 45 16.94 8.48 -3.19
C ALA A 45 18.05 7.63 -3.82
N ALA A 46 17.71 6.61 -4.61
CA ALA A 46 18.68 5.78 -5.34
C ALA A 46 19.54 6.62 -6.31
N ALA A 47 18.93 7.56 -7.03
CA ALA A 47 19.65 8.45 -7.95
C ALA A 47 20.57 9.47 -7.24
N ALA A 48 20.18 9.95 -6.05
CA ALA A 48 20.92 10.98 -5.30
C ALA A 48 22.05 10.39 -4.44
N THR A 49 21.90 9.18 -3.93
CA THR A 49 22.91 8.53 -3.06
C THR A 49 23.83 7.59 -3.84
N GLY A 50 23.41 7.11 -5.01
CA GLY A 50 24.15 6.13 -5.82
C GLY A 50 24.26 4.74 -5.18
N LEU A 51 23.52 4.53 -4.07
CA LEU A 51 23.53 3.30 -3.30
C LEU A 51 22.62 2.26 -3.99
N SER A 52 23.11 1.03 -4.09
CA SER A 52 22.31 -0.11 -4.57
C SER A 52 21.22 -0.48 -3.55
N GLY A 53 20.17 -1.19 -3.96
CA GLY A 53 19.05 -1.56 -3.07
C GLY A 53 19.48 -2.20 -1.75
N ASP A 54 20.60 -2.92 -1.74
CA ASP A 54 21.18 -3.57 -0.56
C ASP A 54 21.68 -2.55 0.49
N GLU A 55 22.24 -1.43 0.05
CA GLU A 55 22.73 -0.35 0.92
C GLU A 55 21.60 0.55 1.45
N TRP A 56 20.45 0.57 0.76
CA TRP A 56 19.22 1.13 1.31
C TRP A 56 18.60 0.21 2.37
N ILE A 57 18.62 -1.11 2.17
CA ILE A 57 18.19 -2.12 3.15
C ILE A 57 19.04 -2.01 4.42
N GLU A 58 20.37 -2.16 4.34
CA GLU A 58 21.30 -1.16 4.87
C GLU A 58 20.87 -0.16 5.97
N GLN A 59 20.61 1.04 5.44
CA GLN A 59 20.28 2.25 6.14
C GLN A 59 18.88 2.20 6.78
N GLN A 60 17.95 1.46 6.16
CA GLN A 60 16.60 1.31 6.69
C GLN A 60 16.54 0.26 7.81
N ALA A 61 17.34 -0.80 7.74
CA ALA A 61 17.64 -1.74 8.83
C ALA A 61 18.20 -1.02 10.06
N ALA A 62 18.99 0.03 9.86
CA ALA A 62 19.43 0.92 10.95
C ALA A 62 18.32 1.83 11.50
N ALA A 63 17.30 2.15 10.70
CA ALA A 63 16.09 2.87 11.15
C ALA A 63 15.03 1.94 11.79
N PHE A 64 15.11 0.62 11.53
CA PHE A 64 14.32 -0.39 12.22
C PHE A 64 14.91 -0.59 13.63
N PRO A 65 14.14 -0.32 14.71
CA PRO A 65 14.72 -0.27 16.04
C PRO A 65 15.25 -1.65 16.43
N VAL A 66 16.55 -1.69 16.75
CA VAL A 66 17.29 -2.75 17.45
C VAL A 66 16.66 -3.17 18.80
N ALA A 67 15.51 -2.60 19.18
CA ALA A 67 14.76 -2.97 20.39
C ALA A 67 13.26 -2.72 20.25
N VAL A 68 12.53 -3.62 19.57
CA VAL A 68 11.09 -3.71 19.81
C VAL A 68 10.91 -4.39 21.17
N ASP A 69 10.52 -3.62 22.18
CA ASP A 69 10.17 -4.14 23.50
C ASP A 69 9.02 -5.17 23.37
N GLU A 70 9.36 -6.45 23.59
CA GLU A 70 8.44 -7.59 23.52
C GLU A 70 7.23 -7.41 24.45
N THR A 71 7.43 -6.80 25.62
CA THR A 71 6.38 -6.65 26.62
C THR A 71 5.36 -5.58 26.22
N ARG A 72 5.79 -4.53 25.50
CA ARG A 72 4.93 -3.43 25.07
C ARG A 72 4.34 -3.63 23.67
N ARG A 73 5.02 -4.37 22.80
CA ARG A 73 4.65 -4.54 21.38
C ARG A 73 4.84 -5.99 20.92
N PRO A 74 4.14 -6.96 21.54
CA PRO A 74 4.38 -8.40 21.31
C PRO A 74 4.10 -8.84 19.87
N ALA A 75 3.09 -8.29 19.21
CA ALA A 75 2.78 -8.63 17.82
C ALA A 75 3.89 -8.15 16.86
N LEU A 76 4.34 -6.91 17.05
CA LEU A 76 5.39 -6.30 16.25
C LEU A 76 6.73 -7.02 16.45
N PHE A 77 7.06 -7.37 17.71
CA PHE A 77 8.24 -8.15 18.05
C PHE A 77 8.26 -9.50 17.33
N LYS A 78 7.14 -10.25 17.37
CA LYS A 78 7.03 -11.56 16.69
C LYS A 78 7.25 -11.46 15.19
N VAL A 79 6.63 -10.48 14.53
CA VAL A 79 6.80 -10.27 13.08
C VAL A 79 8.25 -9.94 12.75
N PHE A 80 8.88 -9.02 13.48
CA PHE A 80 10.28 -8.68 13.24
C PHE A 80 11.23 -9.85 13.47
N LYS A 81 11.05 -10.62 14.55
CA LYS A 81 11.86 -11.83 14.78
C LYS A 81 11.72 -12.84 13.64
N ALA A 82 10.51 -13.02 13.10
CA ALA A 82 10.28 -13.92 11.97
C ALA A 82 10.94 -13.42 10.69
N VAL A 83 10.85 -12.12 10.41
CA VAL A 83 11.49 -11.46 9.27
C VAL A 83 13.02 -11.54 9.37
N GLU A 84 13.60 -11.25 10.53
CA GLU A 84 15.05 -11.37 10.78
C GLU A 84 15.55 -12.80 10.52
N SER A 85 14.75 -13.82 10.87
CA SER A 85 15.10 -15.22 10.62
C SER A 85 14.92 -15.68 9.15
N ALA A 86 14.33 -14.84 8.29
CA ALA A 86 13.99 -15.14 6.91
C ALA A 86 14.76 -14.23 5.91
N ASP A 87 16.02 -13.92 6.23
CA ASP A 87 16.91 -13.04 5.46
C ASP A 87 16.47 -11.57 5.37
N GLY A 88 15.56 -11.14 6.25
CA GLY A 88 15.10 -9.75 6.35
C GLY A 88 13.83 -9.46 5.54
N TYR A 89 13.46 -8.18 5.46
CA TYR A 89 12.31 -7.72 4.69
C TYR A 89 12.78 -6.80 3.57
N ASP A 90 12.59 -7.26 2.35
CA ASP A 90 12.79 -6.46 1.14
C ASP A 90 11.45 -5.77 0.78
N LEU A 91 11.40 -4.45 0.90
CA LEU A 91 10.23 -3.67 0.56
C LEU A 91 10.15 -3.52 -0.96
N ARG A 92 9.27 -4.31 -1.59
CA ARG A 92 9.03 -4.24 -3.03
C ARG A 92 7.78 -3.43 -3.33
N LEU A 93 7.94 -2.16 -3.74
CA LEU A 93 6.82 -1.25 -3.97
C LEU A 93 5.84 -1.73 -5.05
N ASP A 94 6.29 -2.40 -6.11
CA ASP A 94 5.39 -2.99 -7.13
C ASP A 94 4.51 -4.11 -6.54
N ALA A 95 5.11 -4.95 -5.69
CA ALA A 95 4.39 -6.02 -5.01
C ALA A 95 3.41 -5.43 -3.97
N LEU A 96 3.83 -4.39 -3.25
CA LEU A 96 2.99 -3.67 -2.31
C LEU A 96 1.81 -2.97 -3.02
N PHE A 97 2.06 -2.35 -4.18
CA PHE A 97 1.04 -1.75 -5.02
C PHE A 97 -0.01 -2.78 -5.44
N THR A 98 0.45 -3.91 -5.97
CA THR A 98 -0.44 -4.97 -6.44
C THR A 98 -1.27 -5.56 -5.30
N LEU A 99 -0.62 -5.84 -4.16
CA LEU A 99 -1.27 -6.40 -2.97
C LEU A 99 -2.32 -5.44 -2.40
N GLY A 100 -1.99 -4.15 -2.25
CA GLY A 100 -2.92 -3.18 -1.68
C GLY A 100 -4.05 -2.82 -2.64
N LEU A 101 -3.78 -2.72 -3.95
CA LEU A 101 -4.84 -2.51 -4.94
C LEU A 101 -5.82 -3.69 -4.95
N THR A 102 -5.31 -4.93 -4.95
CA THR A 102 -6.15 -6.14 -4.90
C THR A 102 -6.99 -6.16 -3.62
N SER A 103 -6.36 -5.95 -2.46
CA SER A 103 -7.06 -5.90 -1.17
C SER A 103 -8.14 -4.82 -1.11
N LEU A 104 -7.88 -3.65 -1.71
CA LEU A 104 -8.84 -2.55 -1.77
C LEU A 104 -10.02 -2.90 -2.68
N LEU A 105 -9.76 -3.45 -3.87
CA LEU A 105 -10.80 -3.89 -4.80
C LEU A 105 -11.65 -5.01 -4.21
N ASP A 106 -11.05 -5.99 -3.54
CA ASP A 106 -11.78 -7.07 -2.85
C ASP A 106 -12.68 -6.53 -1.74
N GLY A 107 -12.19 -5.55 -0.96
CA GLY A 107 -12.99 -4.87 0.07
C GLY A 107 -14.14 -4.06 -0.53
N LEU A 108 -13.92 -3.41 -1.67
CA LEU A 108 -14.92 -2.65 -2.41
C LEU A 108 -15.97 -3.55 -3.07
N ALA A 109 -15.60 -4.75 -3.54
CA ALA A 109 -16.55 -5.71 -4.08
C ALA A 109 -17.67 -6.01 -3.07
N ALA A 110 -17.34 -6.16 -1.78
CA ALA A 110 -18.34 -6.35 -0.73
C ALA A 110 -19.26 -5.14 -0.46
N VAL A 111 -18.90 -3.95 -0.96
CA VAL A 111 -19.74 -2.74 -0.93
C VAL A 111 -20.61 -2.67 -2.19
N VAL A 112 -20.01 -2.95 -3.34
CA VAL A 112 -20.62 -2.88 -4.68
C VAL A 112 -21.62 -4.02 -4.92
N GLU A 113 -21.34 -5.22 -4.42
CA GLU A 113 -22.18 -6.42 -4.59
C GLU A 113 -23.27 -6.55 -3.52
N ARG A 114 -23.29 -5.65 -2.53
CA ARG A 114 -24.31 -5.69 -1.48
C ARG A 114 -25.66 -5.28 -2.09
N PRO A 115 -26.71 -6.11 -2.00
CA PRO A 115 -28.02 -5.74 -2.50
C PRO A 115 -28.50 -4.47 -1.78
N ALA A 116 -29.07 -3.53 -2.54
CA ALA A 116 -29.80 -2.42 -1.97
C ALA A 116 -30.95 -2.97 -1.11
N SER A 117 -30.90 -2.70 0.20
CA SER A 117 -32.00 -2.99 1.14
C SER A 117 -33.19 -2.05 0.90
#